data_AF-A0A2R6L4I9-F1
#
_entry.id   AF-A0A2R6L4I9-F1
#
_cell.length_a   1.000
_cell.length_b   1.000
_cell.length_c   1.000
_cell.angle_alpha   90.00
_cell.angle_beta   90.00
_cell.angle_gamma   90.00
#
_symmetry.space_group_name_H-M   'P 1'
#
loop_
_entity.id
_entity.type
_entity.pdbx_description
1 polymer ?
#
loop_
_entity_poly.entity_id
_entity_poly.type
_entity_poly.pdbx_seq_one_letter_code
_entity_poly.pdbx_strand_id
1 'polypeptide(L)'
;MDEAEHARLRVAAVVLAVVVAGIHLLHPSQGGVALLVFARVGYLGDPRPLLFTLGAFALLFGVIAGALGVERRPLYVGGIAVTLSFLVGFLAWHTVLDHGGFWPSLQPNEHADRHALVVAADHLRRDGLLFAAKLAELALLAALAVLYSLDSAR
;
A
#
# COMPACT_ATOMS: atom_id res chain seq x y z
N MET A 1 -6.59 27.27 2.06
CA MET A 1 -5.39 26.73 2.72
C MET A 1 -4.27 27.71 2.50
N ASP A 2 -3.63 28.16 3.56
CA ASP A 2 -2.47 29.06 3.45
C ASP A 2 -1.19 28.28 3.04
N GLU A 3 -0.09 29.00 2.78
CA GLU A 3 1.18 28.37 2.37
C GLU A 3 1.79 27.49 3.46
N ALA A 4 1.58 27.81 4.73
CA ALA A 4 2.12 27.04 5.85
C ALA A 4 1.37 25.72 6.03
N GLU A 5 0.05 25.73 5.94
CA GLU A 5 -0.81 24.56 5.89
C GLU A 5 -0.48 23.66 4.70
N HIS A 6 -0.22 24.25 3.53
CA HIS A 6 0.21 23.52 2.35
C HIS A 6 1.54 22.81 2.56
N ALA A 7 2.54 23.51 3.11
CA ALA A 7 3.83 22.93 3.44
C ALA A 7 3.69 21.79 4.47
N ARG A 8 2.87 21.99 5.51
CA ARG A 8 2.59 20.94 6.52
C ARG A 8 1.94 19.71 5.90
N LEU A 9 0.98 19.88 4.99
CA LEU A 9 0.34 18.75 4.30
C LEU A 9 1.34 17.95 3.44
N ARG A 10 2.27 18.63 2.77
CA ARG A 10 3.34 17.98 2.00
C ARG A 10 4.26 17.17 2.89
N VAL A 11 4.67 17.72 4.04
CA VAL A 11 5.47 16.99 5.04
C VAL A 11 4.69 15.79 5.57
N ALA A 12 3.41 15.95 5.90
CA ALA A 12 2.56 14.85 6.35
C ALA A 12 2.46 13.74 5.31
N ALA A 13 2.26 14.07 4.03
CA ALA A 13 2.23 13.09 2.94
C ALA A 13 3.57 12.34 2.80
N VAL A 14 4.70 13.03 2.93
CA VAL A 14 6.03 12.39 2.91
C VAL A 14 6.20 11.42 4.08
N VAL A 15 5.87 11.85 5.30
CA VAL A 15 5.96 11.00 6.49
C VAL A 15 5.04 9.79 6.35
N LEU A 16 3.80 9.98 5.91
CA LEU A 16 2.85 8.90 5.67
C LEU A 16 3.34 7.93 4.59
N ALA A 17 3.93 8.41 3.50
CA ALA A 17 4.51 7.55 2.46
C ALA A 17 5.66 6.68 3.01
N VAL A 18 6.53 7.25 3.84
CA VAL A 18 7.60 6.51 4.52
C VAL A 18 7.03 5.49 5.52
N VAL A 19 6.00 5.85 6.27
CA VAL A 19 5.32 4.92 7.21
C VAL A 19 4.67 3.76 6.45
N VAL A 20 3.91 4.02 5.39
CA VAL A 20 3.28 2.98 4.57
C VAL A 20 4.34 2.06 3.95
N ALA A 21 5.39 2.64 3.36
CA ALA A 21 6.47 1.86 2.80
C ALA A 21 7.20 1.02 3.87
N GLY A 22 7.48 1.60 5.03
CA GLY A 22 8.12 0.92 6.15
C GLY A 22 7.30 -0.26 6.66
N ILE A 23 5.99 -0.07 6.84
CA ILE A 23 5.09 -1.16 7.26
C ILE A 23 5.14 -2.30 6.24
N HIS A 24 5.01 -2.02 4.94
CA HIS A 24 5.02 -3.06 3.91
C HIS A 24 6.38 -3.76 3.79
N LEU A 25 7.50 -3.04 3.84
CA LEU A 25 8.83 -3.65 3.80
C LEU A 25 9.09 -4.55 5.03
N LEU A 26 8.55 -4.18 6.18
CA LEU A 26 8.76 -4.89 7.45
C LEU A 26 7.66 -5.91 7.77
N HIS A 27 6.58 -5.98 6.97
CA HIS A 27 5.47 -6.88 7.26
C HIS A 27 5.93 -8.35 7.20
N PRO A 28 5.73 -9.13 8.28
CA PRO A 28 6.31 -10.48 8.39
C PRO A 28 5.78 -11.46 7.35
N SER A 29 4.57 -11.25 6.85
CA SER A 29 3.86 -12.18 5.96
C SER A 29 3.50 -11.62 4.58
N GLN A 30 3.71 -10.33 4.28
CA GLN A 30 3.14 -9.70 3.08
C GLN A 30 4.13 -8.92 2.23
N GLY A 31 5.28 -8.50 2.75
CA GLY A 31 6.22 -7.68 1.99
C GLY A 31 7.67 -8.10 2.17
N GLY A 32 8.57 -7.16 2.46
CA GLY A 32 10.01 -7.38 2.32
C GLY A 32 10.56 -8.55 3.16
N VAL A 33 10.15 -8.65 4.42
CA VAL A 33 10.54 -9.76 5.29
C VAL A 33 10.08 -11.11 4.73
N ALA A 34 8.81 -11.20 4.32
CA ALA A 34 8.27 -12.41 3.71
C ALA A 34 8.99 -12.77 2.41
N LEU A 35 9.31 -11.76 1.58
CA LEU A 35 10.03 -11.95 0.32
C LEU A 35 11.41 -12.55 0.55
N LEU A 36 12.15 -12.06 1.55
CA LEU A 36 13.46 -12.61 1.91
C LEU A 36 13.36 -14.07 2.39
N VAL A 37 12.36 -14.39 3.21
CA VAL A 37 12.11 -15.75 3.71
C VAL A 37 11.78 -16.68 2.54
N PHE A 38 10.90 -16.25 1.64
CA PHE A 38 10.43 -16.98 0.47
C PHE A 38 11.56 -17.22 -0.53
N ALA A 39 12.34 -16.19 -0.86
CA ALA A 39 13.51 -16.29 -1.71
C ALA A 39 14.56 -17.26 -1.16
N ARG A 40 14.77 -17.28 0.17
CA ARG A 40 15.75 -18.17 0.82
C ARG A 40 15.39 -19.66 0.66
N VAL A 41 14.10 -19.98 0.58
CA VAL A 41 13.62 -21.36 0.37
C VAL A 41 13.25 -21.66 -1.09
N GLY A 42 13.54 -20.74 -2.01
CA GLY A 42 13.25 -20.90 -3.44
C GLY A 42 11.75 -20.86 -3.79
N TYR A 43 10.90 -20.38 -2.89
CA TYR A 43 9.46 -20.26 -3.11
C TYR A 43 9.12 -18.84 -3.57
N LEU A 44 8.49 -18.68 -4.74
CA LEU A 44 7.95 -17.40 -5.21
C LEU A 44 6.50 -17.55 -5.69
N GLY A 45 5.81 -18.59 -5.21
CA GLY A 45 4.45 -18.94 -5.63
C GLY A 45 3.38 -17.96 -5.14
N ASP A 46 3.67 -17.19 -4.08
CA ASP A 46 2.79 -16.11 -3.61
C ASP A 46 3.28 -14.76 -4.16
N PRO A 47 2.47 -14.04 -4.94
CA PRO A 47 2.88 -12.79 -5.56
C PRO A 47 2.95 -11.61 -4.56
N ARG A 48 2.29 -11.71 -3.40
CA ARG A 48 2.14 -10.58 -2.48
C ARG A 48 3.48 -10.01 -2.01
N PRO A 49 4.43 -10.80 -1.47
CA PRO A 49 5.69 -10.25 -0.97
C PRO A 49 6.46 -9.42 -1.98
N LEU A 50 6.46 -9.85 -3.25
CA LEU A 50 7.09 -9.09 -4.32
C LEU A 50 6.33 -7.79 -4.62
N LEU A 51 5.01 -7.86 -4.82
CA LEU A 51 4.19 -6.70 -5.17
C LEU A 51 4.18 -5.62 -4.08
N PHE A 52 4.03 -6.01 -2.80
CA PHE A 52 4.08 -5.08 -1.68
C PHE A 52 5.47 -4.44 -1.53
N THR A 53 6.54 -5.22 -1.72
CA THR A 53 7.91 -4.68 -1.67
C THR A 53 8.16 -3.67 -2.79
N LEU A 54 7.75 -3.98 -4.02
CA LEU A 54 7.91 -3.07 -5.16
C LEU A 54 7.11 -1.78 -4.97
N GLY A 55 5.86 -1.88 -4.51
CA GLY A 55 5.04 -0.70 -4.20
C GLY A 55 5.65 0.16 -3.10
N ALA A 56 6.19 -0.46 -2.05
CA ALA A 56 6.85 0.27 -0.96
C ALA A 56 8.09 1.04 -1.45
N PHE A 57 8.93 0.40 -2.27
CA PHE A 57 10.07 1.09 -2.89
C PHE A 57 9.62 2.19 -3.85
N ALA A 58 8.53 2.00 -4.60
CA ALA A 58 7.99 3.04 -5.47
C ALA A 58 7.59 4.30 -4.66
N LEU A 59 6.99 4.15 -3.48
CA LEU A 59 6.70 5.27 -2.59
C LEU A 59 7.97 5.97 -2.11
N LEU A 60 8.98 5.21 -1.67
CA LEU A 60 10.27 5.78 -1.22
C LEU A 60 10.99 6.53 -2.35
N PHE A 61 11.04 5.95 -3.54
CA PHE A 61 11.63 6.60 -4.71
C PHE A 61 10.84 7.83 -5.13
N GLY A 62 9.51 7.82 -5.02
CA GLY A 62 8.68 9.01 -5.23
C GLY A 62 9.01 10.15 -4.27
N VAL A 63 9.21 9.84 -2.98
CA VAL A 63 9.66 10.81 -1.97
C VAL A 63 11.04 11.37 -2.31
N ILE A 64 12.00 10.50 -2.65
CA ILE A 64 13.36 10.91 -3.04
C ILE A 64 13.33 11.79 -4.29
N ALA A 65 12.58 11.40 -5.32
CA ALA A 65 12.42 12.17 -6.55
C ALA A 65 11.86 13.58 -6.26
N GLY A 66 10.85 13.68 -5.39
CA GLY A 66 10.31 14.97 -4.97
C GLY A 66 11.33 15.84 -4.23
N ALA A 67 12.17 15.24 -3.38
CA ALA A 67 13.27 15.94 -2.72
C ALA A 67 14.35 16.42 -3.70
N LEU A 68 14.55 15.70 -4.80
CA LEU A 68 15.46 16.06 -5.90
C LEU A 68 14.84 17.09 -6.88
N GLY A 69 13.63 17.58 -6.63
CA GLY A 69 13.00 18.61 -7.44
C GLY A 69 12.26 18.10 -8.68
N VAL A 70 11.98 16.79 -8.77
CA VAL A 70 11.08 16.26 -9.81
C VAL A 70 9.69 16.87 -9.66
N GLU A 71 9.02 17.07 -10.80
CA GLU A 71 7.68 17.64 -10.85
C GLU A 71 6.72 16.91 -9.90
N ARG A 72 6.04 17.68 -9.04
CA ARG A 72 5.23 17.13 -7.94
C ARG A 72 3.98 16.41 -8.42
N ARG A 73 3.34 16.92 -9.48
CA ARG A 73 2.04 16.41 -9.93
C ARG A 73 2.11 14.94 -10.39
N PRO A 74 3.06 14.53 -11.26
CA PRO A 74 3.27 13.11 -11.55
C PRO A 74 3.54 12.26 -10.31
N LEU A 75 4.30 12.78 -9.34
CA LEU A 75 4.60 12.06 -8.09
C LEU A 75 3.34 11.83 -7.24
N TYR A 76 2.44 12.80 -7.15
CA TYR A 76 1.16 12.59 -6.45
C TYR A 76 0.30 11.53 -7.14
N VAL A 77 0.21 11.56 -8.48
CA VAL A 77 -0.54 10.54 -9.24
C VAL A 77 0.07 9.16 -9.03
N GLY A 78 1.39 9.04 -9.09
CA GLY A 78 2.09 7.78 -8.82
C GLY A 78 1.83 7.26 -7.40
N GLY A 79 1.94 8.15 -6.39
CA GLY A 79 1.64 7.81 -5.01
C GLY A 79 0.19 7.38 -4.79
N ILE A 80 -0.78 8.06 -5.42
CA ILE A 80 -2.19 7.69 -5.41
C ILE A 80 -2.38 6.30 -6.03
N ALA A 81 -1.81 6.05 -7.20
CA ALA A 81 -1.93 4.77 -7.90
C ALA A 81 -1.38 3.60 -7.07
N VAL A 82 -0.20 3.77 -6.46
CA VAL A 82 0.39 2.75 -5.57
C VAL A 82 -0.47 2.52 -4.33
N THR A 83 -0.93 3.59 -3.68
CA THR A 83 -1.75 3.50 -2.47
C THR A 83 -3.10 2.85 -2.75
N LEU A 84 -3.75 3.20 -3.87
CA LEU A 84 -4.98 2.53 -4.32
C LEU A 84 -4.74 1.06 -4.62
N SER A 85 -3.59 0.69 -5.20
CA SER A 85 -3.25 -0.71 -5.46
C SER A 85 -3.16 -1.51 -4.16
N PHE A 86 -2.65 -0.95 -3.06
CA PHE A 86 -2.66 -1.62 -1.76
C PHE A 86 -4.05 -1.77 -1.15
N LEU A 87 -4.90 -0.74 -1.26
CA LEU A 87 -6.25 -0.74 -0.70
C LEU A 87 -7.18 -1.66 -1.49
N VAL A 88 -7.26 -1.45 -2.81
CA VAL A 88 -8.08 -2.26 -3.71
C VAL A 88 -7.55 -3.68 -3.78
N GLY A 89 -6.22 -3.86 -3.83
CA GLY A 89 -5.60 -5.18 -3.79
C GLY A 89 -5.95 -5.95 -2.52
N PHE A 90 -5.93 -5.29 -1.36
CA PHE A 90 -6.37 -5.93 -0.11
C PHE A 90 -7.83 -6.39 -0.18
N LEU A 91 -8.74 -5.54 -0.63
CA LEU A 91 -10.15 -5.91 -0.76
C LEU A 91 -10.33 -7.02 -1.80
N ALA A 92 -9.78 -6.87 -3.00
CA ALA A 92 -9.88 -7.83 -4.09
C ALA A 92 -9.33 -9.20 -3.68
N TRP A 93 -8.16 -9.24 -3.02
CA TRP A 93 -7.53 -10.46 -2.52
C TRP A 93 -8.46 -11.26 -1.61
N HIS A 94 -9.16 -10.59 -0.70
CA HIS A 94 -10.05 -11.24 0.26
C HIS A 94 -11.50 -11.36 -0.23
N THR A 95 -11.82 -10.87 -1.43
CA THR A 95 -13.17 -10.87 -2.01
C THR A 95 -13.19 -11.66 -3.33
N VAL A 96 -13.00 -10.98 -4.45
CA VAL A 96 -13.23 -11.52 -5.80
C VAL A 96 -12.10 -12.45 -6.27
N LEU A 97 -10.93 -12.39 -5.63
CA LEU A 97 -9.76 -13.21 -6.00
C LEU A 97 -9.59 -14.44 -5.11
N ASP A 98 -10.42 -14.60 -4.08
CA ASP A 98 -10.42 -15.73 -3.15
C ASP A 98 -9.01 -16.18 -2.71
N HIS A 99 -8.27 -15.26 -2.10
CA HIS A 99 -6.88 -15.48 -1.65
C HIS A 99 -5.91 -15.90 -2.76
N GLY A 100 -6.17 -15.50 -4.00
CA GLY A 100 -5.37 -15.83 -5.14
C GLY A 100 -5.71 -17.18 -5.76
N GLY A 101 -6.95 -17.68 -5.63
CA GLY A 101 -7.38 -18.94 -6.23
C GLY A 101 -7.24 -19.00 -7.77
N PHE A 102 -7.04 -17.87 -8.43
CA PHE A 102 -6.69 -17.78 -9.85
C PHE A 102 -5.18 -17.92 -10.15
N TRP A 103 -4.33 -17.88 -9.12
CA TRP A 103 -2.88 -17.88 -9.22
C TRP A 103 -2.34 -19.32 -9.19
N PRO A 104 -1.43 -19.71 -10.12
CA PRO A 104 -1.08 -21.12 -10.32
C PRO A 104 -0.58 -21.91 -9.11
N SER A 105 -0.05 -21.24 -8.08
CA SER A 105 0.56 -21.86 -6.90
C SER A 105 -0.26 -21.69 -5.62
N LEU A 106 -1.45 -21.09 -5.70
CA LEU A 106 -2.30 -20.82 -4.56
C LEU A 106 -3.62 -21.56 -4.73
N GLN A 107 -4.08 -22.16 -3.63
CA GLN A 107 -5.42 -22.72 -3.57
C GLN A 107 -6.37 -21.65 -3.02
N PRO A 108 -7.61 -21.57 -3.53
CA PRO A 108 -8.63 -20.73 -2.90
C PRO A 108 -8.80 -21.14 -1.44
N ASN A 109 -8.91 -20.17 -0.53
CA ASN A 109 -9.08 -20.46 0.89
C ASN A 109 -10.55 -20.77 1.21
N GLU A 110 -10.79 -21.80 2.03
CA GLU A 110 -12.10 -22.39 2.38
C GLU A 110 -13.08 -21.49 3.15
N HIS A 111 -13.27 -20.23 2.75
CA HIS A 111 -14.26 -19.29 3.32
C HIS A 111 -15.43 -19.03 2.38
N ALA A 112 -15.71 -19.97 1.45
CA ALA A 112 -16.81 -19.85 0.49
C ALA A 112 -18.19 -19.65 1.15
N ASP A 113 -18.33 -20.04 2.41
CA ASP A 113 -19.54 -19.87 3.23
C ASP A 113 -19.63 -18.51 3.93
N ARG A 114 -18.55 -17.72 3.96
CA ARG A 114 -18.48 -16.44 4.68
C ARG A 114 -18.36 -15.25 3.73
N HIS A 115 -19.06 -14.17 4.07
CA HIS A 115 -18.99 -12.93 3.30
C HIS A 115 -17.58 -12.31 3.39
N ALA A 116 -16.99 -12.00 2.25
CA ALA A 116 -15.62 -11.52 2.13
C ALA A 116 -15.28 -10.26 2.96
N LEU A 117 -16.23 -9.32 3.11
CA LEU A 117 -16.03 -8.15 3.98
C LEU A 117 -15.86 -8.54 5.46
N VAL A 118 -16.52 -9.61 5.90
CA VAL A 118 -16.36 -10.13 7.26
C VAL A 118 -14.98 -10.77 7.43
N VAL A 119 -14.51 -11.48 6.40
CA VAL A 119 -13.15 -12.06 6.37
C VAL A 119 -12.10 -10.94 6.41
N ALA A 120 -12.24 -9.91 5.58
CA ALA A 120 -11.35 -8.75 5.59
C ALA A 120 -11.33 -8.05 6.96
N ALA A 121 -12.50 -7.86 7.59
CA ALA A 121 -12.58 -7.29 8.94
C ALA A 121 -11.90 -8.18 10.00
N ASP A 122 -12.05 -9.51 9.89
CA ASP A 122 -11.37 -10.46 10.76
C ASP A 122 -9.84 -10.38 10.61
N HIS A 123 -9.32 -10.21 9.39
CA HIS A 123 -7.89 -9.99 9.15
C HIS A 123 -7.38 -8.71 9.80
N LEU A 124 -8.09 -7.59 9.60
CA LEU A 124 -7.72 -6.32 10.23
C LEU A 124 -7.76 -6.39 11.76
N ARG A 125 -8.69 -7.16 12.33
CA ARG A 125 -8.77 -7.33 13.79
C ARG A 125 -7.64 -8.18 14.36
N ARG A 126 -7.15 -9.15 13.61
CA ARG A 126 -6.11 -10.11 14.05
C ARG A 126 -4.69 -9.61 13.77
N ASP A 127 -4.52 -8.75 12.79
CA ASP A 127 -3.23 -8.20 12.37
C ASP A 127 -3.22 -6.69 12.56
N GLY A 128 -2.72 -6.25 13.72
CA GLY A 128 -2.64 -4.83 14.07
C GLY A 128 -1.72 -4.04 13.14
N LEU A 129 -0.70 -4.67 12.56
CA LEU A 129 0.21 -4.02 11.62
C LEU A 129 -0.49 -3.79 10.28
N LEU A 130 -1.24 -4.78 9.81
CA LEU A 130 -2.10 -4.63 8.63
C LEU A 130 -3.16 -3.54 8.83
N PHE A 131 -3.80 -3.50 10.00
CA PHE A 131 -4.75 -2.44 10.33
C PHE A 131 -4.11 -1.05 10.29
N ALA A 132 -2.94 -0.90 10.92
CA ALA A 132 -2.16 0.34 10.87
C ALA A 132 -1.78 0.72 9.44
N ALA A 133 -1.41 -0.26 8.59
CA ALA A 133 -1.13 -0.04 7.18
C ALA A 133 -2.34 0.56 6.45
N LYS A 134 -3.54 -0.01 6.62
CA LYS A 134 -4.75 0.48 5.94
C LYS A 134 -5.13 1.89 6.38
N LEU A 135 -4.98 2.22 7.66
CA LEU A 135 -5.21 3.58 8.15
C LEU A 135 -4.19 4.57 7.55
N ALA A 136 -2.90 4.21 7.54
CA ALA A 136 -1.85 5.05 6.98
C ALA A 136 -2.02 5.23 5.45
N GLU A 137 -2.40 4.17 4.73
CA GLU A 137 -2.73 4.21 3.30
C GLU A 137 -3.90 5.15 3.01
N LEU A 138 -4.99 5.07 3.78
CA LEU A 138 -6.14 5.97 3.61
C LEU A 138 -5.77 7.43 3.88
N ALA A 139 -4.99 7.68 4.93
CA ALA A 139 -4.51 9.02 5.25
C ALA A 139 -3.58 9.57 4.16
N LEU A 140 -2.67 8.74 3.64
CA LEU A 140 -1.78 9.11 2.54
C LEU A 140 -2.57 9.42 1.27
N LEU A 141 -3.53 8.57 0.91
CA LEU A 141 -4.38 8.76 -0.26
C LEU A 141 -5.13 10.10 -0.18
N ALA A 142 -5.73 10.39 0.97
CA ALA A 142 -6.43 11.65 1.19
C ALA A 142 -5.48 12.85 1.06
N ALA A 143 -4.30 12.80 1.69
CA ALA A 143 -3.31 13.87 1.61
C ALA A 143 -2.84 14.12 0.17
N LEU A 144 -2.53 13.05 -0.58
CA LEU A 144 -2.10 13.16 -1.97
C LEU A 144 -3.22 13.66 -2.89
N ALA A 145 -4.46 13.23 -2.68
CA ALA A 145 -5.61 13.71 -3.45
C ALA A 145 -5.85 15.21 -3.25
N VAL A 146 -5.74 15.68 -2.00
CA VAL A 146 -5.83 17.11 -1.68
C VAL A 146 -4.66 17.89 -2.30
N LEU A 147 -3.42 17.39 -2.18
CA LEU A 147 -2.27 18.03 -2.82
C LEU A 147 -2.39 18.09 -4.35
N TYR A 148 -2.87 17.02 -4.97
CA TYR A 148 -3.11 16.98 -6.40
C TYR A 148 -4.14 18.01 -6.85
N SER A 149 -5.26 18.17 -6.13
CA SER A 149 -6.29 19.13 -6.50
C SER A 149 -5.82 20.58 -6.35
N LEU A 150 -5.05 20.88 -5.30
CA LEU A 150 -4.54 22.22 -5.03
C LEU A 150 -3.43 22.64 -5.99
N ASP A 151 -2.49 21.73 -6.29
CA ASP A 151 -1.40 21.98 -7.25
C ASP A 151 -1.90 21.90 -8.70
N SER A 152 -3.15 21.48 -8.95
CA SER A 152 -3.79 21.54 -10.28
C SER A 152 -4.46 22.87 -10.59
N ALA A 153 -4.74 23.69 -9.56
CA ALA A 153 -5.46 24.96 -9.69
C ALA A 153 -4.52 26.18 -9.78
N ARG A 154 -3.21 25.94 -9.82
CA ARG A 154 -2.14 26.94 -9.95
C ARG A 154 -1.36 26.68 -11.23
#